data_AF-A0A938MB73-F1
#
_entry.id   AF-A0A938MB73-F1
#
_cell.length_a   1.000
_cell.length_b   1.000
_cell.length_c   1.000
_cell.angle_alpha   90.00
_cell.angle_beta   90.00
_cell.angle_gamma   90.00
#
_symmetry.space_group_name_H-M   'P 1'
#
loop_
_entity.id
_entity.type
_entity.pdbx_description
1 polymer ?
#
loop_
_entity_poly.entity_id
_entity_poly.type
_entity_poly.pdbx_seq_one_letter_code
_entity_poly.pdbx_strand_id
1 'polypeptide(L)'
;MITHTHHAAVRARRRAIPPFAEFLLDEFGERLYDGHGGIRVFFSRRSIRRMERCWGRRPVARMSEYFGAYRVEDSRDGTTITVGHRSKRMNRR
;
A
#
# COMPACT_ATOMS: atom_id res chain seq x y z
N MET A 1 9.18 -4.43 -10.20
CA MET A 1 9.29 -5.43 -9.12
C MET A 1 9.51 -4.69 -7.82
N ILE A 2 8.81 -5.05 -6.76
CA ILE A 2 8.91 -4.38 -5.45
C ILE A 2 10.16 -4.89 -4.74
N THR A 3 11.07 -3.98 -4.40
CA THR A 3 12.27 -4.30 -3.62
C THR A 3 11.97 -4.17 -2.14
N HIS A 4 12.26 -5.22 -1.36
CA HIS A 4 12.05 -5.23 0.09
C HIS A 4 13.39 -5.15 0.82
N THR A 5 13.43 -4.33 1.88
CA THR A 5 14.38 -4.58 2.96
C THR A 5 14.05 -5.90 3.67
N HIS A 6 15.04 -6.50 4.35
CA HIS A 6 14.80 -7.65 5.22
C HIS A 6 13.70 -7.37 6.26
N HIS A 7 13.65 -6.14 6.81
CA HIS A 7 12.61 -5.72 7.74
C HIS A 7 11.20 -5.78 7.11
N ALA A 8 11.04 -5.24 5.89
CA ALA A 8 9.78 -5.26 5.19
C ALA A 8 9.30 -6.68 4.88
N ALA A 9 10.19 -7.55 4.38
CA ALA A 9 9.86 -8.93 4.07
C ALA A 9 9.37 -9.71 5.31
N VAL A 10 10.05 -9.53 6.46
CA VAL A 10 9.62 -10.15 7.73
C VAL A 10 8.28 -9.58 8.20
N ARG A 11 8.04 -8.28 8.07
CA ARG A 11 6.77 -7.64 8.44
C ARG A 11 5.61 -8.12 7.57
N ALA A 12 5.80 -8.26 6.25
CA ALA A 12 4.79 -8.76 5.33
C ALA A 12 4.28 -10.14 5.77
N ARG A 13 5.23 -11.05 6.06
CA ARG A 13 4.93 -12.40 6.57
C ARG A 13 4.19 -12.36 7.89
N ARG A 14 4.70 -11.62 8.89
CA ARG A 14 4.10 -11.55 10.23
C ARG A 14 2.71 -10.90 10.25
N ARG A 15 2.38 -10.07 9.26
CA ARG A 15 1.10 -9.35 9.15
C ARG A 15 0.16 -9.96 8.12
N ALA A 16 0.50 -11.12 7.56
CA ALA A 16 -0.25 -11.81 6.52
C ALA A 16 -0.63 -10.87 5.36
N ILE A 17 0.30 -10.02 4.92
CA ILE A 17 0.09 -9.16 3.75
C ILE A 17 0.53 -9.97 2.52
N PRO A 18 -0.41 -10.37 1.64
CA PRO A 18 -0.06 -11.16 0.47
C PRO A 18 0.63 -10.28 -0.59
N PRO A 19 1.48 -10.85 -1.46
CA PRO A 19 2.08 -10.14 -2.59
C PRO A 19 1.03 -9.45 -3.48
N PHE A 20 -0.19 -10.00 -3.57
CA PHE A 20 -1.28 -9.39 -4.31
C PHE A 20 -1.71 -8.03 -3.75
N ALA A 21 -1.75 -7.86 -2.42
CA ALA A 21 -2.05 -6.55 -1.81
C ALA A 21 -0.97 -5.51 -2.15
N GLU A 22 0.28 -5.94 -2.22
CA GLU A 22 1.40 -5.08 -2.60
C GLU A 22 1.39 -4.71 -4.07
N PHE A 23 1.02 -5.65 -4.95
CA PHE A 23 0.75 -5.37 -6.35
C PHE A 23 -0.35 -4.31 -6.52
N LEU A 24 -1.45 -4.42 -5.76
CA LEU A 24 -2.50 -3.40 -5.78
C LEU A 24 -2.02 -2.03 -5.28
N LEU A 25 -1.12 -2.00 -4.29
CA LEU A 25 -0.51 -0.76 -3.80
C LEU A 25 0.39 -0.13 -4.86
N ASP A 26 1.15 -0.94 -5.59
CA ASP A 26 2.00 -0.48 -6.69
C ASP A 26 1.17 0.11 -7.83
N GLU A 27 0.12 -0.59 -8.23
CA GLU A 27 -0.71 -0.22 -9.39
C GLU A 27 -1.68 0.91 -9.08
N PHE A 28 -2.30 0.92 -7.89
CA PHE A 28 -3.38 1.85 -7.55
C PHE A 28 -3.05 2.82 -6.43
N GLY A 29 -2.09 2.52 -5.55
CA GLY A 29 -1.82 3.27 -4.33
C GLY A 29 -1.57 4.77 -4.56
N GLU A 30 -1.99 5.58 -3.60
CA GLU A 30 -1.57 6.97 -3.52
C GLU A 30 -0.28 7.08 -2.72
N ARG A 31 0.64 7.90 -3.21
CA ARG A 31 1.93 8.22 -2.58
C ARG A 31 1.80 9.52 -1.79
N LEU A 32 2.25 9.52 -0.55
CA LEU A 32 2.32 10.71 0.31
C LEU A 32 3.67 10.76 1.00
N TYR A 33 4.42 11.85 0.78
CA TYR A 33 5.67 12.10 1.48
C TYR A 33 5.40 12.30 2.97
N ASP A 34 6.23 11.71 3.83
CA ASP A 34 6.04 11.78 5.28
C ASP A 34 6.79 12.92 5.97
N GLY A 35 7.61 13.68 5.23
CA GLY A 35 8.41 14.79 5.74
C GLY A 35 9.77 14.37 6.30
N HIS A 36 10.04 13.06 6.43
CA HIS A 36 11.23 12.50 7.07
C HIS A 36 12.01 11.54 6.14
N GLY A 37 11.80 11.64 4.83
CA GLY A 37 12.48 10.81 3.83
C GLY A 37 11.75 9.51 3.49
N GLY A 38 10.53 9.30 3.98
CA GLY A 38 9.68 8.17 3.64
C GLY A 38 8.51 8.56 2.72
N ILE A 39 8.11 7.63 1.86
CA ILE A 39 6.89 7.72 1.05
C ILE A 39 5.89 6.69 1.53
N ARG A 40 4.75 7.13 2.04
CA ARG A 40 3.62 6.26 2.38
C ARG A 40 2.81 5.96 1.13
N VAL A 41 2.67 4.68 0.80
CA VAL A 41 1.82 4.18 -0.29
C VAL A 41 0.60 3.47 0.29
N PHE A 42 -0.60 3.87 -0.12
CA PHE A 42 -1.83 3.40 0.52
C PHE A 42 -3.09 3.49 -0.35
N PHE A 43 -4.15 2.81 0.09
CA PHE A 43 -5.47 2.95 -0.52
C PHE A 43 -6.28 4.13 0.04
N SER A 44 -6.66 4.97 -0.90
CA SER A 44 -7.43 6.19 -0.77
C SER A 44 -8.77 5.98 -1.47
N ARG A 45 -9.78 6.79 -1.14
CA ARG A 45 -11.06 6.76 -1.88
C ARG A 45 -10.87 7.05 -3.38
N ARG A 46 -9.85 7.81 -3.77
CA ARG A 46 -9.56 8.10 -5.18
C ARG A 46 -8.83 6.93 -5.85
N SER A 47 -7.88 6.27 -5.17
CA SER A 47 -7.25 5.06 -5.73
C SER A 47 -8.22 3.88 -5.86
N ILE A 48 -9.08 3.65 -4.87
CA ILE A 48 -10.12 2.61 -4.97
C ILE A 48 -11.05 2.91 -6.15
N ARG A 49 -11.51 4.16 -6.31
CA ARG A 49 -12.32 4.53 -7.48
C ARG A 49 -11.58 4.41 -8.81
N ARG A 50 -10.26 4.61 -8.84
CA ARG A 50 -9.45 4.34 -10.03
C ARG A 50 -9.46 2.84 -10.35
N MET A 51 -9.27 2.00 -9.35
CA MET A 51 -9.34 0.54 -9.49
C MET A 51 -10.72 0.08 -9.99
N GLU A 52 -11.81 0.62 -9.41
CA GLU A 52 -13.18 0.32 -9.85
C GLU A 52 -13.45 0.71 -11.31
N ARG A 53 -12.85 1.81 -11.80
CA ARG A 53 -12.96 2.19 -13.22
C ARG A 53 -12.19 1.26 -14.14
N CYS A 54 -11.03 0.76 -13.70
CA CYS A 54 -10.21 -0.14 -14.51
C CYS A 54 -10.80 -1.56 -14.56
N TRP A 55 -11.26 -2.08 -13.42
CA TRP A 55 -11.61 -3.51 -13.29
C TRP A 55 -13.09 -3.76 -12.99
N GLY A 56 -13.86 -2.70 -12.74
CA GLY A 56 -15.26 -2.81 -12.35
C GLY A 56 -15.46 -2.89 -10.85
N ARG A 57 -16.63 -2.41 -10.38
CA ARG A 57 -16.93 -2.31 -8.95
C ARG A 57 -17.05 -3.65 -8.23
N ARG A 58 -17.68 -4.65 -8.85
CA ARG A 58 -17.92 -5.98 -8.25
C ARG A 58 -16.61 -6.72 -7.90
N PRO A 59 -15.62 -6.86 -8.80
CA PRO A 59 -14.37 -7.52 -8.44
C PRO A 59 -13.58 -6.72 -7.40
N VAL A 60 -13.54 -5.39 -7.51
CA VAL A 60 -12.83 -4.53 -6.55
C VAL A 60 -13.42 -4.63 -5.15
N ALA A 61 -14.74 -4.77 -5.00
CA ALA A 61 -15.37 -4.98 -3.70
C ALA A 61 -14.86 -6.24 -2.98
N ARG A 62 -14.50 -7.30 -3.72
CA ARG A 62 -13.93 -8.54 -3.15
C ARG A 62 -12.50 -8.36 -2.64
N MET A 63 -11.81 -7.30 -3.06
CA MET A 63 -10.43 -6.98 -2.63
C MET A 63 -10.39 -6.08 -1.40
N SER A 64 -11.56 -5.79 -0.79
CA SER A 64 -11.70 -4.81 0.28
C SER A 64 -10.92 -5.15 1.55
N GLU A 65 -10.64 -6.44 1.80
CA GLU A 65 -9.75 -6.90 2.88
C GLU A 65 -8.33 -6.32 2.77
N TYR A 66 -7.86 -5.99 1.56
CA TYR A 66 -6.52 -5.44 1.33
C TYR A 66 -6.48 -3.91 1.42
N PHE A 67 -7.62 -3.22 1.48
CA PHE A 67 -7.64 -1.75 1.46
C PHE A 67 -7.11 -1.11 2.76
N GLY A 68 -6.96 -1.93 3.81
CA GLY A 68 -6.23 -1.57 5.01
C GLY A 68 -4.71 -1.59 4.84
N ALA A 69 -4.17 -2.26 3.81
CA ALA A 69 -2.74 -2.38 3.63
C ALA A 69 -2.08 -1.04 3.25
N TYR A 70 -0.85 -0.86 3.68
CA TYR A 70 0.02 0.24 3.29
C TYR A 70 1.48 -0.23 3.28
N ARG A 71 2.31 0.48 2.52
CA ARG A 71 3.77 0.35 2.60
C ARG A 71 4.44 1.71 2.78
N VAL A 72 5.64 1.70 3.36
CA VAL A 72 6.52 2.86 3.42
C VAL A 72 7.75 2.52 2.61
N GLU A 73 8.06 3.39 1.67
CA GLU A 73 9.24 3.32 0.82
C GLU A 73 10.26 4.37 1.23
N ASP A 74 11.53 4.10 0.97
CA ASP A 74 12.55 5.13 0.99
C ASP A 74 12.34 6.08 -0.20
N SER A 75 12.36 7.37 0.07
CA SER A 75 12.20 8.42 -0.94
C SER A 75 13.30 8.45 -2.01
N ARG A 76 14.46 7.86 -1.75
CA ARG A 76 15.65 7.92 -2.62
C ARG A 76 15.67 6.85 -3.69
N ASP A 77 15.34 5.61 -3.31
CA ASP A 77 15.47 4.43 -4.19
C ASP A 77 14.15 3.65 -4.35
N GLY A 78 13.09 4.04 -3.62
CA GLY A 78 11.80 3.36 -3.64
C GLY A 78 11.78 2.00 -2.93
N THR A 79 12.85 1.65 -2.20
CA THR A 79 12.93 0.38 -1.46
C THR A 79 11.89 0.36 -0.35
N THR A 80 11.13 -0.73 -0.25
CA THR A 80 10.13 -0.88 0.81
C THR A 80 10.82 -1.10 2.16
N ILE A 81 10.65 -0.12 3.06
CA ILE A 81 11.17 -0.12 4.43
C ILE A 81 10.25 -0.94 5.35
N THR A 82 8.93 -0.77 5.22
CA THR A 82 7.95 -1.52 6.02
C THR A 82 6.60 -1.64 5.32
N VAL A 83 5.83 -2.65 5.72
CA VAL A 83 4.45 -2.88 5.24
C VAL A 83 3.55 -3.16 6.42
N GLY A 84 2.28 -2.74 6.38
CA GLY A 84 1.36 -2.95 7.50
C GLY A 84 -0.11 -2.80 7.15
N HIS A 85 -0.96 -3.06 8.14
CA HIS A 85 -2.38 -2.77 8.09
C HIS A 85 -2.67 -1.48 8.86
N ARG A 86 -3.55 -0.64 8.33
CA ARG A 86 -3.99 0.61 8.96
C ARG A 86 -4.93 0.27 10.10
N SER A 87 -4.52 0.55 11.33
CA SER A 87 -5.40 0.51 12.51
C SER A 87 -6.24 1.78 12.67
N LYS A 88 -5.80 2.89 12.06
CA LYS A 88 -6.48 4.20 12.10
C LYS A 88 -6.45 4.88 10.74
N ARG A 89 -7.37 5.83 10.54
CA ARG A 89 -7.40 6.68 9.34
C ARG A 89 -6.13 7.55 9.32
N MET A 90 -5.36 7.47 8.23
CA MET A 90 -4.18 8.33 8.06
C MET A 90 -4.58 9.79 7.89
N ASN A 91 -3.93 10.65 8.67
CA ASN A 91 -4.01 12.09 8.51
C ASN A 91 -3.27 12.49 7.23
N ARG A 92 -3.96 13.24 6.38
CA ARG A 92 -3.44 13.82 5.14
C ARG A 92 -3.34 15.32 5.40
N ARG A 93 -2.35 15.72 6.20
CA ARG A 93 -2.04 17.13 6.40
C ARG A 93 -1.08 17.55 5.29
#